data_AF-A0A920T9P3-F1
#
_entry.id   AF-A0A920T9P3-F1
#
_cell.length_a   1.000
_cell.length_b   1.000
_cell.length_c   1.000
_cell.angle_alpha   90.00
_cell.angle_beta   90.00
_cell.angle_gamma   90.00
#
_symmetry.space_group_name_H-M   'P 1'
#
loop_
_entity.id
_entity.type
_entity.pdbx_description
1 polymer ?
#
loop_
_entity_poly.entity_id
_entity_poly.type
_entity_poly.pdbx_seq_one_letter_code
_entity_poly.pdbx_strand_id
1 'polypeptide(L)'
;MLALLLLSATIAPQHSIELTVTSSLPTGNVPIDPVIDFAKVIRQRKIPGVLDPNSIDVVNLSTGTVVPHARTEDFAYGDRGRLQWVIRNPQHKRYRIRFRTAPKRPALAPQSHVPMIGNGDLLRYNAGEARPVALIYHSGLVDLTGDGKPDLVGCWNYSYLPGSPWSGIVCYPASEISQNSGSVTLSGSGTSTTSHPVTSGISTTRSTCGATSSI
;
A
#
# COMPACT_ATOMS: atom_id res chain seq x y z
N MET A 1 32.12 4.00 -36.61
CA MET A 1 32.26 3.06 -35.48
C MET A 1 31.02 3.20 -34.61
N LEU A 2 30.19 2.16 -34.52
CA LEU A 2 28.99 2.14 -33.68
C LEU A 2 29.34 1.33 -32.42
N ALA A 3 29.36 1.99 -31.26
CA ALA A 3 29.61 1.33 -29.98
C ALA A 3 28.34 0.62 -29.52
N LEU A 4 28.38 -0.71 -29.50
CA LEU A 4 27.30 -1.56 -29.00
C LEU A 4 27.42 -1.63 -27.47
N LEU A 5 26.57 -0.87 -26.76
CA LEU A 5 26.41 -0.97 -25.31
C LEU A 5 25.65 -2.28 -24.99
N LEU A 6 26.38 -3.31 -24.61
CA LEU A 6 25.81 -4.52 -24.01
C LEU A 6 25.38 -4.21 -22.57
N LEU A 7 24.08 -4.01 -22.35
CA LEU A 7 23.52 -4.07 -21.00
C LEU A 7 23.56 -5.54 -20.52
N SER A 8 24.58 -5.87 -19.75
CA SER A 8 24.63 -7.14 -19.00
C SER A 8 23.59 -7.10 -17.88
N ALA A 9 22.40 -7.64 -18.12
CA ALA A 9 21.42 -7.89 -17.07
C ALA A 9 21.85 -9.10 -16.24
N THR A 10 22.46 -8.86 -15.08
CA THR A 10 22.77 -9.94 -14.12
C THR A 10 21.46 -10.46 -13.52
N ILE A 11 21.03 -11.66 -13.92
CA ILE A 11 19.88 -12.32 -13.30
C ILE A 11 20.31 -12.78 -11.90
N ALA A 12 19.93 -12.03 -10.87
CA ALA A 12 20.18 -12.44 -9.49
C ALA A 12 19.50 -13.79 -9.19
N PRO A 13 20.19 -14.75 -8.53
CA PRO A 13 19.62 -16.06 -8.21
C PRO A 13 18.34 -15.94 -7.39
N GLN A 14 17.32 -16.72 -7.76
CA GLN A 14 16.06 -16.79 -7.01
C GLN A 14 16.12 -17.94 -6.00
N HIS A 15 15.74 -17.64 -4.76
CA HIS A 15 15.67 -18.56 -3.63
C HIS A 15 14.22 -18.77 -3.20
N SER A 16 13.96 -19.84 -2.43
CA SER A 16 12.60 -20.08 -1.93
C SER A 16 12.48 -20.77 -0.58
N ILE A 17 11.38 -20.50 0.11
CA ILE A 17 10.94 -21.14 1.36
C ILE A 17 9.58 -21.78 1.09
N GLU A 18 9.40 -23.05 1.44
CA GLU A 18 8.07 -23.68 1.42
C GLU A 18 7.37 -23.49 2.76
N LEU A 19 6.07 -23.18 2.69
CA LEU A 19 5.18 -23.01 3.82
C LEU A 19 4.00 -23.96 3.66
N THR A 20 3.63 -24.62 4.75
CA THR A 20 2.44 -25.48 4.81
C THR A 20 1.57 -25.06 5.97
N VAL A 21 0.30 -24.77 5.69
CA VAL A 21 -0.73 -24.56 6.71
C VAL A 21 -1.14 -25.93 7.24
N THR A 22 -0.91 -26.19 8.52
CA THR A 22 -1.18 -27.49 9.15
C THR A 22 -2.55 -27.56 9.81
N SER A 23 -3.15 -26.41 10.15
CA SER A 23 -4.47 -26.34 10.74
C SER A 23 -5.58 -26.64 9.72
N SER A 24 -6.74 -27.05 10.23
CA SER A 24 -7.99 -27.00 9.46
C SER A 24 -8.37 -25.54 9.21
N LEU A 25 -8.80 -25.24 7.98
CA LEU A 25 -9.21 -23.90 7.59
C LEU A 25 -10.74 -23.87 7.42
N PRO A 26 -11.43 -22.83 7.92
CA PRO A 26 -12.84 -22.66 7.64
C PRO A 26 -13.07 -22.35 6.15
N THR A 27 -14.32 -22.49 5.70
CA THR A 27 -14.73 -22.02 4.38
C THR A 27 -14.70 -20.48 4.33
N GLY A 28 -14.31 -19.92 3.18
CA GLY A 28 -14.32 -18.48 2.94
C GLY A 28 -12.91 -17.87 2.85
N ASN A 29 -12.85 -16.54 2.95
CA ASN A 29 -11.60 -15.79 2.90
C ASN A 29 -10.91 -15.87 4.26
N VAL A 30 -9.80 -16.60 4.34
CA VAL A 30 -8.99 -16.71 5.55
C VAL A 30 -7.73 -15.86 5.42
N PRO A 31 -7.62 -14.75 6.18
CA PRO A 31 -6.39 -13.98 6.27
C PRO A 31 -5.28 -14.84 6.90
N ILE A 32 -4.06 -14.76 6.36
CA ILE A 32 -2.88 -15.37 6.97
C ILE A 32 -1.71 -14.38 6.94
N ASP A 33 -0.90 -14.38 8.00
CA ASP A 33 0.09 -13.33 8.28
C ASP A 33 1.43 -13.85 8.85
N PRO A 34 2.05 -14.91 8.30
CA PRO A 34 3.24 -15.49 8.90
C PRO A 34 4.40 -14.51 8.98
N VAL A 35 5.14 -14.60 10.08
CA VAL A 35 6.44 -13.94 10.25
C VAL A 35 7.50 -14.79 9.57
N ILE A 36 8.22 -14.22 8.61
CA ILE A 36 9.34 -14.88 7.92
C ILE A 36 10.63 -14.21 8.34
N ASP A 37 11.61 -14.99 8.80
CA ASP A 37 12.97 -14.54 9.09
C ASP A 37 13.91 -14.94 7.94
N PHE A 38 14.02 -14.06 6.95
CA PHE A 38 14.88 -14.30 5.78
C PHE A 38 16.36 -14.27 6.16
N ALA A 39 16.77 -13.45 7.13
CA ALA A 39 18.16 -13.43 7.61
C ALA A 39 18.58 -14.78 8.19
N LYS A 40 17.69 -15.46 8.93
CA LYS A 40 17.94 -16.83 9.41
C LYS A 40 18.12 -17.79 8.22
N VAL A 41 17.24 -17.75 7.23
CA VAL A 41 17.32 -18.62 6.04
C VAL A 41 18.57 -18.37 5.21
N ILE A 42 18.90 -17.10 4.94
CA ILE A 42 20.08 -16.67 4.18
C ILE A 42 21.36 -17.16 4.88
N ARG A 43 21.48 -16.93 6.19
CA ARG A 43 22.63 -17.41 6.98
C ARG A 43 22.75 -18.92 7.00
N GLN A 44 21.65 -19.63 7.28
CA GLN A 44 21.65 -21.10 7.34
C GLN A 44 22.05 -21.74 6.02
N ARG A 45 21.64 -21.13 4.90
CA ARG A 45 21.95 -21.62 3.55
C ARG A 45 23.23 -21.04 2.95
N LYS A 46 23.97 -20.23 3.72
CA LYS A 46 25.20 -19.55 3.28
C LYS A 46 25.01 -18.76 1.96
N ILE A 47 23.85 -18.14 1.80
CA ILE A 47 23.54 -17.32 0.63
C ILE A 47 24.22 -15.95 0.82
N PRO A 48 24.96 -15.42 -0.17
CA PRO A 48 25.59 -14.11 -0.06
C PRO A 48 24.56 -12.97 -0.09
N GLY A 49 24.86 -11.90 0.63
CA GLY A 49 24.06 -10.67 0.67
C GLY A 49 22.95 -10.66 1.72
N VAL A 50 22.03 -9.71 1.55
CA VAL A 50 20.83 -9.50 2.39
C VAL A 50 19.57 -9.61 1.54
N LEU A 51 18.38 -9.63 2.14
CA LEU A 51 17.13 -9.71 1.39
C LEU A 51 16.98 -8.52 0.42
N ASP A 52 16.56 -8.80 -0.82
CA ASP A 52 15.88 -7.81 -1.66
C ASP A 52 14.38 -7.88 -1.36
N PRO A 53 13.82 -6.97 -0.54
CA PRO A 53 12.42 -7.04 -0.14
C PRO A 53 11.46 -6.85 -1.34
N ASN A 54 11.92 -6.25 -2.43
CA ASN A 54 11.11 -5.98 -3.63
C ASN A 54 11.03 -7.18 -4.59
N SER A 55 11.72 -8.27 -4.26
CA SER A 55 11.71 -9.51 -5.03
C SER A 55 10.78 -10.61 -4.47
N ILE A 56 10.04 -10.29 -3.40
CA ILE A 56 9.22 -11.28 -2.70
C ILE A 56 7.98 -11.60 -3.52
N ASP A 57 7.76 -12.89 -3.76
CA ASP A 57 6.51 -13.43 -4.30
C ASP A 57 5.99 -14.55 -3.40
N VAL A 58 4.67 -14.63 -3.26
CA VAL A 58 3.98 -15.77 -2.64
C VAL A 58 3.34 -16.59 -3.75
N VAL A 59 3.70 -17.86 -3.88
CA VAL A 59 3.16 -18.77 -4.90
C VAL A 59 2.30 -19.81 -4.21
N ASN A 60 1.04 -19.95 -4.64
CA ASN A 60 0.19 -21.06 -4.22
C ASN A 60 0.62 -22.33 -4.98
N LEU A 61 1.08 -23.36 -4.26
CA LEU A 61 1.57 -24.59 -4.88
C LEU A 61 0.45 -25.49 -5.41
N SER A 62 -0.80 -25.23 -5.04
CA SER A 62 -1.96 -25.97 -5.56
C SER A 62 -2.34 -25.50 -6.96
N THR A 63 -2.13 -24.21 -7.26
CA THR A 63 -2.47 -23.59 -8.55
C THR A 63 -1.25 -23.24 -9.39
N GLY A 64 -0.05 -23.20 -8.79
CA GLY A 64 1.18 -22.74 -9.44
C GLY A 64 1.26 -21.22 -9.64
N THR A 65 0.27 -20.46 -9.18
CA THR A 65 0.15 -19.02 -9.45
C THR A 65 0.69 -18.17 -8.30
N VAL A 66 1.23 -17.00 -8.63
CA VAL A 66 1.51 -15.97 -7.62
C VAL A 66 0.18 -15.49 -7.04
N VAL A 67 0.10 -15.39 -5.72
CA VAL A 67 -1.04 -14.80 -5.02
C VAL A 67 -0.72 -13.36 -4.66
N PRO A 68 -1.69 -12.44 -4.83
CA PRO A 68 -1.57 -11.10 -4.27
C PRO A 68 -1.27 -11.19 -2.77
N HIS A 69 -0.31 -10.41 -2.32
CA HIS A 69 0.14 -10.41 -0.93
C HIS A 69 0.56 -9.00 -0.52
N ALA A 70 0.64 -8.78 0.79
CA ALA A 70 1.12 -7.54 1.38
C ALA A 70 2.39 -7.79 2.20
N ARG A 71 3.37 -6.90 2.08
CA ARG A 71 4.60 -6.86 2.88
C ARG A 71 4.46 -5.80 3.99
N THR A 72 4.83 -6.11 5.23
CA THR A 72 4.83 -5.10 6.31
C THR A 72 6.02 -4.15 6.21
N GLU A 73 5.92 -3.01 6.91
CA GLU A 73 6.98 -2.00 6.99
C GLU A 73 8.29 -2.53 7.59
N ASP A 74 8.23 -3.65 8.33
CA ASP A 74 9.41 -4.33 8.88
C ASP A 74 10.50 -4.53 7.81
N PHE A 75 10.10 -4.78 6.55
CA PHE A 75 11.03 -5.00 5.44
C PHE A 75 11.79 -3.76 4.97
N ALA A 76 11.34 -2.55 5.36
CA ALA A 76 12.10 -1.33 5.13
C ALA A 76 13.39 -1.29 5.96
N TYR A 77 13.39 -1.92 7.13
CA TYR A 77 14.48 -1.84 8.09
C TYR A 77 15.18 -3.19 8.36
N GLY A 78 14.52 -4.32 8.06
CA GLY A 78 15.01 -5.64 8.45
C GLY A 78 14.69 -6.78 7.46
N ASP A 79 15.34 -7.92 7.70
CA ASP A 79 15.15 -9.17 6.93
C ASP A 79 14.08 -10.07 7.56
N ARG A 80 13.40 -9.59 8.60
CA ARG A 80 12.34 -10.30 9.29
C ARG A 80 11.10 -9.42 9.25
N GLY A 81 9.99 -9.99 8.80
CA GLY A 81 8.74 -9.26 8.65
C GLY A 81 7.57 -10.19 8.37
N ARG A 82 6.39 -9.63 8.21
CA ARG A 82 5.17 -10.39 7.93
C ARG A 82 4.82 -10.31 6.45
N LEU A 83 4.52 -11.48 5.88
CA LEU A 83 3.86 -11.58 4.59
C LEU A 83 2.40 -11.93 4.83
N GLN A 84 1.50 -11.25 4.13
CA GLN A 84 0.08 -11.38 4.36
C GLN A 84 -0.65 -11.69 3.06
N TRP A 85 -1.54 -12.68 3.06
CA TRP A 85 -2.40 -13.00 1.91
C TRP A 85 -3.70 -13.64 2.38
N VAL A 86 -4.62 -13.87 1.43
CA VAL A 86 -5.91 -14.51 1.71
C VAL A 86 -5.93 -15.91 1.10
N ILE A 87 -6.22 -16.90 1.93
CA ILE A 87 -6.52 -18.27 1.49
C ILE A 87 -8.02 -18.33 1.18
N ARG A 88 -8.36 -18.43 -0.11
CA ARG A 88 -9.76 -18.47 -0.59
C ARG A 88 -10.35 -19.88 -0.65
N ASN A 89 -9.50 -20.87 -0.87
CA ASN A 89 -9.89 -22.28 -0.87
C ASN A 89 -9.18 -22.96 0.30
N PRO A 90 -9.91 -23.54 1.28
CA PRO A 90 -9.31 -24.16 2.46
C PRO A 90 -8.43 -25.39 2.15
N GLN A 91 -8.51 -25.93 0.92
CA GLN A 91 -7.61 -26.99 0.45
C GLN A 91 -6.26 -26.46 -0.05
N HIS A 92 -6.15 -25.16 -0.36
CA HIS A 92 -4.89 -24.55 -0.81
C HIS A 92 -4.01 -24.22 0.39
N LYS A 93 -3.32 -25.25 0.92
CA LYS A 93 -2.52 -25.16 2.16
C LYS A 93 -1.02 -25.04 1.94
N ARG A 94 -0.53 -25.24 0.72
CA ARG A 94 0.90 -25.24 0.40
C ARG A 94 1.28 -24.00 -0.40
N TYR A 95 2.31 -23.30 0.07
CA TYR A 95 2.81 -22.07 -0.54
C TYR A 95 4.33 -22.09 -0.66
N ARG A 96 4.85 -21.34 -1.62
CA ARG A 96 6.27 -21.08 -1.77
C ARG A 96 6.52 -19.59 -1.80
N ILE A 97 7.34 -19.12 -0.87
CA ILE A 97 7.85 -17.76 -0.86
C ILE A 97 9.10 -17.74 -1.73
N ARG A 98 9.10 -16.97 -2.82
CA ARG A 98 10.28 -16.71 -3.64
C ARG A 98 10.88 -15.36 -3.24
N PHE A 99 12.20 -15.26 -3.28
CA PHE A 99 12.94 -14.02 -3.00
C PHE A 99 14.32 -14.07 -3.63
N ARG A 100 14.99 -12.92 -3.71
CA ARG A 100 16.39 -12.76 -4.12
C ARG A 100 17.18 -12.10 -2.99
N THR A 101 18.51 -12.17 -3.09
CA THR A 101 19.41 -11.38 -2.25
C THR A 101 20.09 -10.29 -3.06
N ALA A 102 20.53 -9.24 -2.35
CA ALA A 102 21.30 -8.13 -2.89
C ALA A 102 22.55 -7.90 -2.04
N PRO A 103 23.64 -7.34 -2.60
CA PRO A 103 24.83 -6.98 -1.83
C PRO A 103 24.53 -5.97 -0.71
N LYS A 104 23.58 -5.07 -0.95
CA LYS A 104 23.07 -4.07 0.00
C LYS A 104 21.54 -4.03 -0.08
N ARG A 105 20.87 -3.80 1.06
CA ARG A 105 19.41 -3.68 1.12
C ARG A 105 18.94 -2.52 0.23
N PRO A 106 18.10 -2.77 -0.79
CA PRO A 106 17.41 -1.70 -1.50
C PRO A 106 16.29 -1.14 -0.62
N ALA A 107 15.92 0.13 -0.84
CA ALA A 107 14.76 0.72 -0.18
C ALA A 107 13.49 -0.08 -0.49
N LEU A 108 12.60 -0.23 0.50
CA LEU A 108 11.31 -0.87 0.29
C LEU A 108 10.46 0.03 -0.63
N ALA A 109 10.21 -0.44 -1.86
CA ALA A 109 9.35 0.29 -2.78
C ALA A 109 7.88 0.03 -2.45
N PRO A 110 6.98 1.01 -2.62
CA PRO A 110 5.54 0.77 -2.59
C PRO A 110 5.15 -0.35 -3.57
N GLN A 111 4.23 -1.23 -3.17
CA GLN A 111 3.71 -2.24 -4.11
C GLN A 111 2.71 -1.59 -5.07
N SER A 112 2.80 -1.91 -6.36
CA SER A 112 1.80 -1.51 -7.35
C SER A 112 0.40 -2.01 -7.02
N HIS A 113 0.33 -3.18 -6.37
CA HIS A 113 -0.90 -3.71 -5.79
C HIS A 113 -0.65 -4.34 -4.41
N VAL A 114 -1.51 -4.01 -3.46
CA VAL A 114 -1.61 -4.49 -2.09
C VAL A 114 -3.06 -4.94 -1.93
N PRO A 115 -3.32 -6.25 -1.77
CA PRO A 115 -4.67 -6.78 -1.63
C PRO A 115 -5.28 -6.43 -0.26
N MET A 116 -6.60 -6.45 -0.19
CA MET A 116 -7.33 -6.44 1.08
C MET A 116 -7.13 -7.80 1.76
N ILE A 117 -6.46 -7.82 2.91
CA ILE A 117 -6.22 -9.06 3.67
C ILE A 117 -7.32 -9.24 4.72
N GLY A 118 -7.63 -8.19 5.47
CA GLY A 118 -8.73 -8.15 6.42
C GLY A 118 -9.40 -6.78 6.49
N ASN A 119 -10.45 -6.68 7.31
CA ASN A 119 -11.26 -5.46 7.45
C ASN A 119 -10.47 -4.23 7.93
N GLY A 120 -9.31 -4.44 8.56
CA GLY A 120 -8.44 -3.35 9.06
C GLY A 120 -7.53 -2.71 8.01
N ASP A 121 -7.46 -3.25 6.78
CA ASP A 121 -6.49 -2.78 5.77
C ASP A 121 -6.97 -1.58 4.95
N LEU A 122 -8.01 -0.87 5.37
CA LEU A 122 -8.67 0.18 4.57
C LEU A 122 -7.72 1.26 4.02
N LEU A 123 -6.65 1.59 4.74
CA LEU A 123 -5.62 2.55 4.31
C LEU A 123 -4.43 1.92 3.58
N ARG A 124 -4.25 0.61 3.72
CA ARG A 124 -3.10 -0.13 3.16
C ARG A 124 -3.44 -0.80 1.83
N TYR A 125 -4.69 -1.22 1.67
CA TYR A 125 -5.23 -1.77 0.44
C TYR A 125 -5.23 -0.70 -0.65
N ASN A 126 -4.61 -0.99 -1.80
CA ASN A 126 -4.73 -0.15 -2.98
C ASN A 126 -5.50 -0.89 -4.09
N ALA A 127 -6.73 -0.43 -4.35
CA ALA A 127 -7.61 -1.04 -5.33
C ALA A 127 -7.15 -0.85 -6.80
N GLY A 128 -6.07 -0.10 -7.02
CA GLY A 128 -5.67 0.36 -8.35
C GLY A 128 -6.55 1.49 -8.91
N GLU A 129 -7.58 1.89 -8.16
CA GLU A 129 -8.52 2.95 -8.50
C GLU A 129 -8.95 3.68 -7.22
N ALA A 130 -9.49 4.90 -7.38
CA ALA A 130 -10.03 5.65 -6.26
C ALA A 130 -11.22 4.90 -5.65
N ARG A 131 -11.16 4.64 -4.34
CA ARG A 131 -12.25 4.01 -3.58
C ARG A 131 -12.62 4.90 -2.40
N PRO A 132 -13.91 5.03 -2.07
CA PRO A 132 -14.31 5.74 -0.87
C PRO A 132 -13.76 5.00 0.34
N VAL A 133 -12.92 5.68 1.12
CA VAL A 133 -12.49 5.19 2.44
C VAL A 133 -13.52 5.67 3.45
N ALA A 134 -14.28 4.75 4.04
CA ALA A 134 -15.12 5.06 5.17
C ALA A 134 -14.23 5.21 6.40
N LEU A 135 -13.81 6.45 6.65
CA LEU A 135 -13.09 6.78 7.87
C LEU A 135 -14.11 6.89 8.99
N ILE A 136 -13.89 6.13 10.06
CA ILE A 136 -14.73 6.15 11.25
C ILE A 136 -14.61 7.48 12.05
N TYR A 137 -13.77 8.42 11.59
CA TYR A 137 -13.49 9.72 12.21
C TYR A 137 -13.58 10.88 11.21
N HIS A 138 -13.82 12.09 11.74
CA HIS A 138 -13.62 13.32 10.98
C HIS A 138 -12.18 13.37 10.48
N SER A 139 -12.08 13.39 9.17
CA SER A 139 -10.85 13.31 8.42
C SER A 139 -10.98 14.18 7.18
N GLY A 140 -9.87 14.70 6.72
CA GLY A 140 -9.79 15.61 5.57
C GLY A 140 -8.58 15.31 4.73
N LEU A 141 -8.60 15.84 3.52
CA LEU A 141 -7.46 15.85 2.62
C LEU A 141 -6.89 17.27 2.61
N VAL A 142 -5.64 17.44 3.05
CA VAL A 142 -4.94 18.73 3.14
C VAL A 142 -3.48 18.51 2.74
N ASP A 143 -2.91 19.38 1.91
CA ASP A 143 -1.47 19.35 1.64
C ASP A 143 -0.71 19.99 2.82
N LEU A 144 -0.22 19.16 3.74
CA LEU A 144 0.54 19.60 4.92
C LEU A 144 2.02 19.83 4.59
N THR A 145 2.53 19.19 3.53
CA THR A 145 3.95 19.22 3.20
C THR A 145 4.33 20.29 2.17
N GLY A 146 3.33 20.86 1.50
CA GLY A 146 3.51 21.82 0.41
C GLY A 146 3.97 21.17 -0.90
N ASP A 147 3.82 19.86 -1.04
CA ASP A 147 4.26 19.10 -2.22
C ASP A 147 3.20 19.03 -3.33
N GLY A 148 2.06 19.69 -3.12
CA GLY A 148 0.93 19.72 -4.03
C GLY A 148 0.06 18.46 -4.00
N LYS A 149 0.33 17.51 -3.08
CA LYS A 149 -0.45 16.28 -2.94
C LYS A 149 -1.29 16.35 -1.66
N PRO A 150 -2.56 15.91 -1.70
CA PRO A 150 -3.38 15.88 -0.50
C PRO A 150 -2.91 14.79 0.47
N ASP A 151 -2.54 15.20 1.68
CA ASP A 151 -2.27 14.30 2.80
C ASP A 151 -3.56 13.96 3.54
N LEU A 152 -3.68 12.72 4.01
CA LEU A 152 -4.82 12.32 4.83
C LEU A 152 -4.58 12.75 6.29
N VAL A 153 -5.46 13.61 6.80
CA VAL A 153 -5.44 14.12 8.17
C VAL A 153 -6.68 13.70 8.95
N GLY A 154 -6.54 13.45 10.25
CA GLY A 154 -7.67 13.14 11.12
C GLY A 154 -7.27 12.95 12.59
N CYS A 155 -8.29 12.80 13.45
CA CYS A 155 -8.12 12.46 14.86
C CYS A 155 -8.41 10.97 15.09
N TRP A 156 -7.47 10.23 15.69
CA TRP A 156 -7.65 8.82 16.04
C TRP A 156 -8.38 8.65 17.39
N ASN A 157 -8.95 7.47 17.63
CA ASN A 157 -9.94 7.15 18.67
C ASN A 157 -9.60 7.62 20.11
N TYR A 158 -10.63 8.14 20.81
CA TYR A 158 -10.78 8.34 22.26
C TYR A 158 -9.55 8.80 23.07
N SER A 159 -9.33 10.12 23.16
CA SER A 159 -9.40 10.83 24.44
C SER A 159 -9.46 12.33 24.22
N TYR A 160 -10.23 13.02 25.05
CA TYR A 160 -10.32 14.49 25.08
C TYR A 160 -9.13 15.13 25.83
N LEU A 161 -8.05 14.38 26.08
CA LEU A 161 -6.96 14.79 26.96
C LEU A 161 -5.66 15.06 26.16
N PRO A 162 -5.19 16.31 26.11
CA PRO A 162 -3.84 16.61 25.64
C PRO A 162 -2.80 15.77 26.39
N GLY A 163 -1.91 15.07 25.66
CA GLY A 163 -0.79 14.31 26.24
C GLY A 163 -1.04 12.82 26.51
N SER A 164 -2.19 12.25 26.15
CA SER A 164 -2.42 10.80 26.29
C SER A 164 -1.71 10.01 25.17
N PRO A 165 -0.93 8.95 25.48
CA PRO A 165 -0.17 8.19 24.49
C PRO A 165 -1.04 7.36 23.53
N TRP A 166 -2.36 7.37 23.72
CA TRP A 166 -3.36 6.66 22.91
C TRP A 166 -4.18 7.62 22.02
N SER A 167 -3.83 8.91 21.97
CA SER A 167 -4.59 9.95 21.25
C SER A 167 -3.64 10.90 20.52
N GLY A 168 -3.98 11.31 19.30
CA GLY A 168 -3.15 12.26 18.55
C GLY A 168 -3.64 12.56 17.15
N ILE A 169 -3.05 13.60 16.57
CA ILE A 169 -3.16 13.92 15.14
C ILE A 169 -2.41 12.85 14.37
N VAL A 170 -3.07 12.24 13.39
CA VAL A 170 -2.42 11.30 12.47
C VAL A 170 -2.27 11.99 11.11
N CYS A 171 -1.07 11.89 10.54
CA CYS A 171 -0.76 12.34 9.20
C CYS A 171 -0.17 11.16 8.41
N TYR A 172 -0.78 10.84 7.28
CA TYR A 172 -0.21 9.91 6.30
C TYR A 172 0.23 10.71 5.08
N PRO A 173 1.54 11.01 4.95
CA PRO A 173 2.03 11.80 3.84
C PRO A 173 1.87 11.05 2.52
N ALA A 174 1.51 11.77 1.46
CA ALA A 174 1.54 11.22 0.12
C ALA A 174 3.01 10.89 -0.26
N SER A 175 3.30 9.63 -0.57
CA SER A 175 4.61 9.25 -1.12
C SER A 175 4.54 9.17 -2.64
N GLU A 176 5.65 9.48 -3.30
CA GLU A 176 5.79 9.42 -4.76
C GLU A 176 5.31 8.06 -5.30
N ILE A 177 4.16 8.05 -5.97
CA ILE A 177 3.84 6.99 -6.93
C ILE A 177 4.87 7.14 -8.04
N SER A 178 5.73 6.12 -8.25
CA SER A 178 6.51 6.00 -9.48
C SER A 178 5.53 6.11 -10.66
N GLN A 179 5.54 7.29 -11.29
CA GLN A 179 4.66 7.61 -12.41
C GLN A 179 5.01 6.69 -13.58
N ASN A 180 4.20 5.65 -13.77
CA ASN A 180 4.03 5.01 -15.07
C ASN A 180 2.62 5.27 -15.59
N SER A 181 2.13 6.50 -15.35
CA SER A 181 0.83 6.96 -15.81
C SER A 181 1.01 7.60 -17.18
N GLY A 182 0.70 6.87 -18.25
CA GLY A 182 0.49 7.48 -19.56
C GLY A 182 -0.55 8.59 -19.44
N SER A 183 -0.21 9.79 -19.91
CA SER A 183 -1.12 10.92 -19.97
C SER A 183 -2.27 10.61 -20.94
N VAL A 184 -3.50 10.57 -20.45
CA VAL A 184 -4.70 10.67 -21.30
C VAL A 184 -5.06 12.15 -21.40
N THR A 185 -4.72 12.77 -22.52
CA THR A 185 -5.21 14.10 -22.90
C THR A 185 -6.60 13.93 -23.54
N LEU A 186 -7.65 14.43 -22.88
CA LEU A 186 -8.97 14.55 -23.50
C LEU A 186 -9.03 15.86 -24.28
N SER A 187 -8.85 15.79 -25.61
CA SER A 187 -9.17 16.87 -26.54
C SER A 187 -10.62 16.70 -27.03
N GLY A 188 -11.54 17.46 -26.46
CA GLY A 188 -12.90 17.61 -26.99
C GLY A 188 -12.92 18.70 -28.05
N SER A 189 -13.09 18.34 -29.32
CA SER A 189 -13.44 19.27 -30.39
C SER A 189 -14.85 19.82 -30.12
N GLY A 190 -14.94 21.12 -29.88
CA GLY A 190 -16.20 21.81 -29.76
C GLY A 190 -16.92 21.91 -31.11
N THR A 191 -18.18 21.48 -31.14
CA THR A 191 -19.21 22.11 -31.96
C THR A 191 -20.41 22.37 -31.08
N SER A 192 -20.57 23.65 -30.74
CA SER A 192 -21.73 24.25 -30.10
C SER A 192 -22.97 24.07 -30.96
N THR A 193 -24.11 23.71 -30.34
CA THR A 193 -25.39 24.38 -30.59
C THR A 193 -26.41 24.09 -29.48
N THR A 194 -27.02 25.17 -28.97
CA THR A 194 -28.38 25.32 -28.41
C THR A 194 -28.75 24.85 -26.98
N SER A 195 -28.67 25.83 -26.06
CA SER A 195 -29.73 26.40 -25.17
C SER A 195 -30.64 25.48 -24.32
N HIS A 196 -30.45 25.47 -22.99
CA HIS A 196 -31.28 26.18 -21.97
C HIS A 196 -30.85 25.83 -20.52
N PRO A 197 -31.15 26.68 -19.51
CA PRO A 197 -30.41 26.73 -18.24
C PRO A 197 -30.94 25.78 -17.16
N VAL A 198 -30.01 25.23 -16.37
CA VAL A 198 -30.28 24.44 -15.17
C VAL A 198 -30.50 25.38 -13.98
N THR A 199 -31.69 25.31 -13.37
CA THR A 199 -31.96 25.86 -12.04
C THR A 199 -31.83 24.73 -11.02
N SER A 200 -30.86 24.83 -10.12
CA SER A 200 -30.95 24.26 -8.77
C SER A 200 -30.01 25.02 -7.86
N GLY A 201 -30.59 25.92 -7.07
CA GLY A 201 -29.85 26.74 -6.13
C GLY A 201 -29.48 25.98 -4.85
N ILE A 202 -28.35 26.34 -4.27
CA ILE A 202 -28.14 26.36 -2.83
C ILE A 202 -27.44 27.69 -2.52
N SER A 203 -28.15 28.55 -1.79
CA SER A 203 -27.67 29.80 -1.23
C SER A 203 -27.16 29.53 0.19
N THR A 204 -25.95 29.96 0.50
CA THR A 204 -25.49 30.15 1.88
C THR A 204 -24.90 31.57 2.00
N THR A 205 -25.72 32.46 2.52
CA THR A 205 -25.34 33.81 2.97
C THR A 205 -24.37 33.72 4.15
N ARG A 206 -23.26 34.47 4.03
CA ARG A 206 -22.34 34.83 5.11
C ARG A 206 -23.09 35.56 6.23
N SER A 207 -22.80 35.19 7.47
CA SER A 207 -22.96 36.08 8.62
C SER A 207 -21.58 36.42 9.16
N THR A 208 -21.24 37.71 9.11
CA THR A 208 -20.09 38.31 9.79
C THR A 208 -20.61 39.31 10.82
N CYS A 209 -20.23 39.13 12.07
CA CYS A 209 -20.16 40.16 13.12
C CYS A 209 -19.45 39.48 14.30
N GLY A 210 -18.40 39.97 14.92
CA GLY A 210 -17.86 41.33 15.03
C GLY A 210 -17.32 41.40 16.45
N ALA A 211 -16.01 41.47 16.62
CA ALA A 211 -15.36 41.57 17.92
C ALA A 211 -15.47 43.01 18.46
N THR A 212 -15.87 43.16 19.72
CA THR A 212 -15.60 44.35 20.53
C THR A 212 -15.35 43.94 21.99
N SER A 213 -14.33 44.56 22.57
CA SER A 213 -13.75 44.36 23.91
C SER A 213 -14.41 45.26 24.98
N SER A 214 -14.14 44.91 26.25
CA SER A 214 -14.23 45.72 27.49
C SER A 214 -15.64 45.80 28.09
N ILE A 215 -15.89 45.45 29.37
CA ILE A 215 -15.28 45.94 30.63
C ILE A 215 -14.93 44.77 31.56
#